data_AF-A0AAW0J1N7-F1
#
_entry.id   AF-A0AAW0J1N7-F1
#
_cell.length_a   1.000
_cell.length_b   1.000
_cell.length_c   1.000
_cell.angle_alpha   90.00
_cell.angle_beta   90.00
_cell.angle_gamma   90.00
#
_symmetry.space_group_name_H-M   'P 1'
#
loop_
_entity.id
_entity.type
_entity.pdbx_description
1 polymer ?
#
loop_
_entity_poly.entity_id
_entity_poly.type
_entity_poly.pdbx_seq_one_letter_code
_entity_poly.pdbx_strand_id
1 'polypeptide(L)'
;MGSGKDVLILGGGDGGILWEIVKLKPKMVTMVEIDQMVIDGCRKFMRRTWGDVLDNLKGDCYQVLIEDCNPVLKRYAKEGREFDYVI
;
A
#
# COMPACT_ATOMS: atom_id res chain seq x y z
N MET A 1 -11.09 -10.49 4.17
CA MET A 1 -11.09 -9.05 4.53
C MET A 1 -12.37 -8.44 3.93
N GLY A 2 -13.18 -7.75 4.73
CA GLY A 2 -14.49 -7.21 4.31
C GLY A 2 -14.39 -5.87 3.58
N SER A 3 -15.46 -5.45 2.92
CA SER A 3 -15.58 -4.13 2.29
C SER A 3 -15.48 -3.00 3.32
N GLY A 4 -14.95 -1.84 2.93
CA GLY A 4 -14.93 -0.63 3.77
C GLY A 4 -13.94 -0.65 4.93
N LYS A 5 -12.87 -1.46 4.84
CA LYS A 5 -11.81 -1.56 5.84
C LYS A 5 -10.63 -0.64 5.55
N ASP A 6 -10.00 -0.09 6.59
CA ASP A 6 -8.75 0.66 6.51
C ASP A 6 -7.56 -0.29 6.73
N VAL A 7 -6.63 -0.35 5.77
CA VAL A 7 -5.50 -1.30 5.77
C VAL A 7 -4.17 -0.57 5.64
N LEU A 8 -3.18 -1.00 6.41
CA LEU A 8 -1.77 -0.59 6.29
C LEU A 8 -0.93 -1.79 5.79
N ILE A 9 -0.12 -1.59 4.77
CA ILE A 9 0.87 -2.56 4.27
C ILE A 9 2.26 -1.97 4.53
N LEU A 10 3.13 -2.73 5.20
CA LEU A 10 4.53 -2.38 5.46
C LEU A 10 5.44 -3.15 4.50
N GLY A 11 6.12 -2.45 3.60
CA GLY A 11 6.80 -3.04 2.43
C GLY A 11 5.81 -3.34 1.32
N GLY A 12 5.93 -4.52 0.70
CA GLY A 12 5.03 -4.97 -0.36
C GLY A 12 5.27 -4.29 -1.71
N GLY A 13 6.50 -3.82 -1.98
CA GLY A 13 6.86 -3.12 -3.22
C GLY A 13 6.59 -3.87 -4.53
N ASP A 14 6.30 -5.18 -4.49
CA ASP A 14 5.82 -5.94 -5.65
C ASP A 14 4.39 -5.57 -6.08
N GLY A 15 3.62 -4.95 -5.19
CA GLY A 15 2.27 -4.46 -5.39
C GLY A 15 1.17 -5.54 -5.40
N GLY A 16 1.50 -6.80 -5.16
CA GLY A 16 0.54 -7.91 -5.22
C GLY A 16 -0.53 -7.83 -4.14
N ILE A 17 -0.13 -7.59 -2.89
CA ILE A 17 -1.07 -7.45 -1.77
C ILE A 17 -2.00 -6.25 -2.00
N LEU A 18 -1.44 -5.11 -2.42
CA LEU A 18 -2.20 -3.92 -2.75
C LEU A 18 -3.23 -4.22 -3.86
N TRP A 19 -2.81 -4.90 -4.93
CA TRP A 19 -3.69 -5.26 -6.05
C TRP A 19 -4.86 -6.13 -5.63
N GLU A 20 -4.60 -7.18 -4.84
CA GLU A 20 -5.66 -8.06 -4.38
C GLU A 20 -6.62 -7.36 -3.41
N ILE A 21 -6.12 -6.51 -2.52
CA ILE A 21 -6.98 -5.80 -1.55
C ILE A 21 -7.85 -4.75 -2.23
N VAL A 22 -7.35 -4.01 -3.23
CA VAL A 22 -8.14 -2.99 -3.96
C VAL A 22 -9.40 -3.61 -4.59
N LYS A 23 -9.33 -4.84 -5.10
CA LYS A 23 -10.49 -5.58 -5.65
C LYS A 23 -11.59 -5.84 -4.62
N LEU A 24 -11.24 -5.91 -3.33
CA LEU A 24 -12.17 -6.15 -2.23
C LEU A 24 -12.91 -4.89 -1.77
N LYS A 25 -12.69 -3.75 -2.44
CA LYS A 25 -13.34 -2.45 -2.15
C LYS A 25 -13.11 -2.00 -0.69
N PRO A 26 -11.84 -1.81 -0.29
CA PRO A 26 -11.49 -1.27 1.02
C PRO A 26 -11.95 0.18 1.12
N LYS A 27 -11.93 0.74 2.34
CA LYS A 27 -12.11 2.17 2.54
C LYS A 27 -10.84 2.92 2.14
N MET A 28 -9.69 2.45 2.60
CA MET A 28 -8.37 2.98 2.25
C MET A 28 -7.30 1.90 2.45
N VAL A 29 -6.38 1.76 1.50
CA VAL A 29 -5.13 1.01 1.67
C VAL A 29 -3.96 1.99 1.65
N THR A 30 -3.13 1.99 2.67
CA THR A 30 -1.85 2.70 2.65
C THR A 30 -0.73 1.67 2.60
N MET A 31 0.07 1.69 1.53
CA MET A 31 1.28 0.88 1.42
C MET A 31 2.49 1.78 1.70
N VAL A 32 3.45 1.32 2.49
CA VAL A 32 4.68 2.07 2.81
C VAL A 32 5.88 1.24 2.39
N GLU A 33 6.54 1.63 1.31
CA GLU A 33 7.71 0.96 0.76
C GLU A 33 8.91 1.90 0.86
N ILE A 34 10.06 1.42 1.32
CA ILE A 34 11.24 2.27 1.53
C ILE A 34 11.99 2.54 0.21
N ASP A 35 11.91 1.61 -0.75
CA ASP A 35 12.77 1.62 -1.92
C ASP A 35 12.01 1.87 -3.24
N GLN A 36 12.21 3.06 -3.82
CA GLN A 36 11.69 3.42 -5.14
C GLN A 36 12.20 2.47 -6.24
N MET A 37 13.43 1.96 -6.14
CA MET A 37 14.00 1.05 -7.15
C MET A 37 13.27 -0.29 -7.16
N VAL A 38 12.79 -0.76 -6.01
CA VAL A 38 11.95 -1.96 -5.93
C VAL A 38 10.64 -1.71 -6.69
N ILE A 39 9.94 -0.61 -6.40
CA ILE A 39 8.69 -0.25 -7.11
C ILE A 39 8.93 -0.17 -8.62
N ASP A 40 9.98 0.54 -9.05
CA ASP A 40 10.29 0.72 -10.47
C ASP A 40 10.65 -0.61 -11.16
N GLY A 41 11.40 -1.47 -10.48
CA GLY A 41 11.71 -2.82 -10.95
C GLY A 41 10.44 -3.66 -11.11
N CYS A 42 9.55 -3.63 -10.13
CA CYS A 42 8.27 -4.36 -10.17
C CYS A 42 7.36 -3.83 -11.29
N ARG A 43 7.29 -2.51 -11.47
CA ARG A 43 6.57 -1.87 -12.57
C ARG A 43 7.09 -2.32 -13.93
N LYS A 44 8.40 -2.44 -14.07
CA LYS A 44 9.05 -2.82 -15.33
C LYS A 44 8.94 -4.31 -15.64
N PHE A 45 9.06 -5.19 -14.65
CA PHE A 45 9.26 -6.62 -14.87
C PHE A 45 8.14 -7.52 -14.35
N MET A 46 7.27 -7.04 -13.45
CA MET A 46 6.28 -7.86 -12.74
C MET A 46 4.83 -7.39 -12.95
N ARG A 47 4.48 -6.95 -14.16
CA ARG A 47 3.14 -6.41 -14.49
C ARG A 47 1.98 -7.29 -14.04
N ARG A 48 2.14 -8.61 -14.09
CA ARG A 48 1.09 -9.56 -13.68
C ARG A 48 0.79 -9.54 -12.18
N THR A 49 1.76 -9.13 -11.36
CA THR A 49 1.65 -9.14 -9.89
C THR A 49 0.77 -8.00 -9.39
N TRP A 50 0.95 -6.80 -9.94
CA TRP A 50 0.32 -5.59 -9.42
C TRP A 50 -0.85 -5.07 -10.27
N GLY A 51 -1.20 -5.72 -11.38
CA GLY A 51 -2.32 -5.30 -12.22
C GLY A 51 -2.12 -3.89 -12.75
N ASP A 52 -2.83 -2.91 -12.22
CA ASP A 52 -2.74 -1.49 -12.55
C ASP A 52 -2.41 -0.57 -11.35
N VAL A 53 -2.31 -1.10 -10.11
CA VAL A 53 -2.19 -0.24 -8.91
C VAL A 53 -0.86 0.49 -8.79
N LEU A 54 0.17 0.09 -9.54
CA LEU A 54 1.45 0.81 -9.61
C LEU A 54 1.54 1.71 -10.86
N ASP A 55 0.47 1.85 -11.66
CA ASP A 55 0.44 2.87 -12.72
C ASP A 55 0.43 4.28 -12.11
N ASN A 56 -0.33 4.43 -11.02
CA ASN A 56 -0.34 5.62 -10.17
C ASN A 56 -0.14 5.21 -8.71
N LEU A 57 0.74 5.91 -7.99
CA LEU A 57 0.97 5.67 -6.55
C LEU A 57 -0.19 6.15 -5.66
N LYS A 58 -1.26 6.69 -6.25
CA LYS A 58 -2.50 7.08 -5.58
C LYS A 58 -3.68 6.76 -6.50
N GLY A 59 -4.74 6.23 -5.91
CA GLY A 59 -6.03 6.00 -6.57
C GLY A 59 -7.18 6.28 -5.61
N ASP A 60 -8.39 5.89 -6.00
CA ASP A 60 -9.62 6.24 -5.26
C ASP A 60 -9.64 5.69 -3.82
N CYS A 61 -9.08 4.50 -3.60
CA CYS A 61 -9.10 3.80 -2.32
C CYS A 61 -7.71 3.34 -1.86
N TYR A 62 -6.63 3.87 -2.43
CA TYR A 62 -5.28 3.53 -2.00
C TYR A 62 -4.24 4.63 -2.22
N GLN A 63 -3.15 4.55 -1.46
CA GLN A 63 -1.93 5.32 -1.67
C GLN A 63 -0.68 4.49 -1.34
N VAL A 64 0.40 4.76 -2.06
CA VAL A 64 1.75 4.22 -1.80
C VAL A 64 2.64 5.38 -1.33
N LEU A 65 3.25 5.22 -0.16
CA LEU A 65 4.23 6.13 0.41
C LEU A 65 5.62 5.53 0.21
N ILE A 66 6.52 6.30 -0.40
CA ILE A 66 7.91 5.90 -0.61
C ILE A 66 8.76 6.48 0.52
N GLU A 67 8.71 5.82 1.69
CA GLU A 67 9.23 6.30 2.96
C GLU A 67 9.66 5.12 3.84
N ASP A 68 10.55 5.35 4.82
CA ASP A 68 10.78 4.39 5.90
C ASP A 68 9.49 4.25 6.74
N CYS A 69 9.07 3.01 6.99
CA CYS A 69 7.87 2.73 7.76
C CYS A 69 7.96 3.18 9.23
N ASN A 70 9.15 3.24 9.83
CA ASN A 70 9.32 3.61 11.23
C ASN A 70 8.87 5.05 11.54
N PRO A 71 9.33 6.10 10.82
CA PRO A 71 8.79 7.45 10.95
C PRO A 71 7.28 7.53 10.69
N VAL A 72 6.78 6.81 9.67
CA VAL A 72 5.36 6.80 9.32
C VAL A 72 4.50 6.20 10.44
N LEU A 73 4.92 5.07 11.01
CA LEU A 73 4.25 4.43 12.14
C LEU A 73 4.24 5.32 13.39
N LYS A 74 5.35 6.00 13.69
CA LYS A 74 5.43 6.98 14.79
C LYS A 74 4.46 8.15 14.58
N ARG A 75 4.34 8.65 13.34
CA ARG A 75 3.36 9.69 12.99
C ARG A 75 1.93 9.21 13.21
N TYR A 76 1.55 8.04 12.70
CA TYR A 76 0.21 7.48 12.88
C TYR A 76 -0.12 7.22 14.35
N ALA A 77 0.82 6.70 15.14
CA ALA A 77 0.64 6.54 16.57
C ALA A 77 0.39 7.88 17.29
N LYS A 78 1.15 8.93 16.92
CA LYS A 78 0.96 10.29 17.48
C LYS A 78 -0.38 10.90 17.10
N GLU A 79 -0.87 10.62 15.90
CA GLU A 79 -2.17 11.10 15.38
C GLU A 79 -3.36 10.28 15.90
N GLY A 80 -3.12 9.18 16.63
CA GLY A 80 -4.18 8.26 17.05
C GLY A 80 -4.86 7.54 15.89
N ARG A 81 -4.16 7.38 14.75
CA ARG A 81 -4.69 6.69 13.58
C ARG A 81 -4.61 5.17 13.79
N GLU A 82 -5.77 4.52 13.70
CA GLU A 82 -5.90 3.06 13.75
C GLU A 82 -6.21 2.49 12.36
N PHE A 83 -5.94 1.20 12.19
CA PHE A 83 -6.23 0.44 10.98
C PHE A 83 -6.93 -0.86 11.38
N ASP A 84 -7.87 -1.33 10.57
CA ASP A 84 -8.50 -2.63 10.77
C ASP A 84 -7.50 -3.78 10.60
N TYR A 85 -6.53 -3.61 9.70
CA TYR A 85 -5.47 -4.58 9.42
C TYR A 85 -4.13 -3.88 9.19
N VAL A 86 -3.07 -4.49 9.71
CA VAL A 86 -1.67 -4.18 9.37
C VAL A 86 -1.06 -5.46 8.81
N ILE A 87 -0.44 -5.34 7.63
CA ILE A 87 0.18 -6.45 6.88
C ILE A 87 1.66 -6.15 6.73
#